data_AF-S6UJT0-F1
#
_entry.id   AF-S6UJT0-F1
#
_cell.length_a   1.000
_cell.length_b   1.000
_cell.length_c   1.000
_cell.angle_alpha   90.00
_cell.angle_beta   90.00
_cell.angle_gamma   90.00
#
_symmetry.space_group_name_H-M   'P 1'
#
loop_
_entity.id
_entity.type
_entity.pdbx_description
1 polymer ?
#
loop_
_entity_poly.entity_id
_entity_poly.type
_entity_poly.pdbx_seq_one_letter_code
_entity_poly.pdbx_strand_id
1 'polypeptide(L)'
;DAGSGTGAGAVPAADHELKQYFVKTGDRQWSMYVLVDGRNPVDPNSVAPLHVTLEQKPNGSLSYSGNSQHLRKISDTEFALQGWRPAHEVNGAWMSNGAASGGAVSLPLIDGSASVLDPADAVMDRPVPAFDSLDLKTYSDMFANAVFDSQGNQHELKQYFVKDGNNSWRMHVLIDGRNPQMPDSTEPLTANIVFDSGGSVRSLTGSSGLVSTNGGALQLNGWT
;
A
#
# COMPACT_ATOMS: atom_id res chain seq x y z
N ASP A 1 52.49 -2.87 -4.05
CA ASP A 1 51.48 -1.81 -3.87
C ASP A 1 50.09 -2.39 -3.73
N ALA A 2 49.55 -2.29 -2.52
CA ALA A 2 48.17 -2.63 -2.20
C ALA A 2 47.24 -1.47 -2.59
N GLY A 3 46.04 -1.84 -3.01
CA GLY A 3 45.14 -1.01 -3.80
C GLY A 3 44.47 0.17 -3.08
N SER A 4 44.03 1.11 -3.90
CA SER A 4 43.07 2.16 -3.56
C SER A 4 41.69 1.77 -4.09
N GLY A 5 40.97 0.94 -3.33
CA GLY A 5 39.52 0.82 -3.47
C GLY A 5 38.89 2.16 -3.07
N THR A 6 38.35 2.88 -4.04
CA THR A 6 37.59 4.12 -3.81
C THR A 6 36.40 3.79 -2.92
N GLY A 7 36.49 4.17 -1.65
CA GLY A 7 35.35 4.17 -0.73
C GLY A 7 34.26 5.03 -1.35
N ALA A 8 33.14 4.40 -1.68
CA ALA A 8 31.91 5.12 -2.01
C ALA A 8 31.63 6.04 -0.81
N GLY A 9 31.75 7.36 -1.05
CA GLY A 9 31.50 8.36 -0.03
C GLY A 9 30.14 8.13 0.60
N ALA A 10 30.07 8.23 1.93
CA ALA A 10 28.83 8.13 2.66
C ALA A 10 27.79 9.05 2.01
N VAL A 11 26.72 8.44 1.49
CA VAL A 11 25.58 9.17 0.93
C VAL A 11 24.99 10.01 2.08
N PRO A 12 24.70 11.31 1.85
CA PRO A 12 24.09 12.14 2.88
C PRO A 12 22.78 11.52 3.40
N ALA A 13 22.46 11.80 4.66
CA ALA A 13 21.20 11.35 5.25
C ALA A 13 20.04 11.85 4.40
N ALA A 14 19.28 10.92 3.84
CA ALA A 14 18.03 11.18 3.16
C ALA A 14 16.88 10.82 4.10
N ASP A 15 15.80 11.61 4.06
CA ASP A 15 14.56 11.23 4.71
C ASP A 15 13.95 10.06 3.96
N HIS A 16 13.48 9.06 4.70
CA HIS A 16 12.86 7.86 4.17
C HIS A 16 11.46 7.71 4.76
N GLU A 17 10.47 7.41 3.92
CA GLU A 17 9.10 7.16 4.34
C GLU A 17 8.96 5.69 4.78
N LEU A 18 8.85 5.44 6.08
CA LEU A 18 8.46 4.12 6.58
C LEU A 18 6.94 3.96 6.49
N LYS A 19 6.48 2.90 5.82
CA LYS A 19 5.07 2.51 5.80
C LYS A 19 4.90 1.17 6.49
N GLN A 20 4.18 1.19 7.61
CA GLN A 20 3.75 0.02 8.36
C GLN A 20 2.23 -0.06 8.32
N TYR A 21 1.67 -1.21 7.97
CA TYR A 21 0.22 -1.41 8.00
C TYR A 21 -0.15 -2.85 8.35
N PHE A 22 -1.39 -3.04 8.79
CA PHE A 22 -1.89 -4.31 9.29
C PHE A 22 -3.18 -4.69 8.58
N VAL A 23 -3.33 -5.98 8.30
CA VAL A 23 -4.53 -6.57 7.71
C VAL A 23 -5.00 -7.64 8.68
N LYS A 24 -6.20 -7.52 9.26
CA LYS A 24 -6.74 -8.55 10.13
C LYS A 24 -7.19 -9.74 9.29
N THR A 25 -6.66 -10.93 9.51
CA THR A 25 -6.92 -12.13 8.70
C THR A 25 -7.72 -13.21 9.43
N GLY A 26 -7.98 -13.01 10.73
CA GLY A 26 -8.81 -13.88 11.55
C GLY A 26 -9.15 -13.21 12.88
N ASP A 27 -9.96 -13.87 13.72
CA ASP A 27 -10.47 -13.34 15.00
C ASP A 27 -9.37 -12.70 15.87
N ARG A 28 -8.18 -13.32 15.87
CA ARG A 28 -6.99 -12.84 16.58
C ARG A 28 -5.73 -12.96 15.72
N GLN A 29 -5.89 -12.82 14.41
CA GLN A 29 -4.80 -12.98 13.44
C GLN A 29 -4.70 -11.75 12.53
N TRP A 30 -3.48 -11.33 12.25
CA TRP A 30 -3.18 -10.21 11.35
C TRP A 30 -1.97 -10.53 10.48
N SER A 31 -1.86 -9.86 9.34
CA SER A 31 -0.60 -9.72 8.61
C SER A 31 -0.08 -8.29 8.79
N MET A 32 1.17 -8.15 9.26
CA MET A 32 1.88 -6.86 9.32
C MET A 32 2.76 -6.73 8.08
N TYR A 33 2.67 -5.59 7.41
CA TYR A 33 3.41 -5.27 6.20
C TYR A 33 4.31 -4.04 6.41
N VAL A 34 5.49 -4.05 5.80
CA VAL A 34 6.49 -2.98 5.90
C VAL A 34 7.07 -2.65 4.53
N LEU A 35 7.09 -1.36 4.21
CA LEU A 35 7.78 -0.76 3.07
C LEU A 35 8.61 0.44 3.56
N VAL A 36 9.67 0.75 2.83
CA VAL A 36 10.39 2.03 2.96
C VAL A 36 10.41 2.68 1.58
N ASP A 37 9.94 3.92 1.49
CA ASP A 37 9.75 4.67 0.23
C ASP A 37 8.90 3.92 -0.82
N GLY A 38 7.91 3.14 -0.35
CA GLY A 38 7.11 2.27 -1.23
C GLY A 38 7.85 1.06 -1.79
N ARG A 39 9.08 0.78 -1.33
CA ARG A 39 9.92 -0.36 -1.74
C ARG A 39 10.07 -1.40 -0.64
N ASN A 40 10.38 -2.63 -1.04
CA ASN A 40 10.76 -3.69 -0.11
C ASN A 40 12.05 -3.27 0.63
N PRO A 41 12.05 -3.24 1.98
CA PRO A 41 13.21 -2.75 2.73
C PRO A 41 14.53 -3.52 2.53
N VAL A 42 14.50 -4.74 2.00
CA VAL A 42 15.72 -5.53 1.72
C VAL A 42 15.95 -5.80 0.24
N ASP A 43 15.01 -5.38 -0.62
CA ASP A 43 15.12 -5.44 -2.08
C ASP A 43 14.52 -4.17 -2.71
N PRO A 44 15.32 -3.11 -2.92
CA PRO A 44 14.79 -1.83 -3.39
C PRO A 44 14.22 -1.87 -4.82
N ASN A 45 14.46 -2.94 -5.59
CA ASN A 45 13.83 -3.11 -6.90
C ASN A 45 12.39 -3.64 -6.80
N SER A 46 12.02 -4.20 -5.66
CA SER A 46 10.70 -4.77 -5.41
C SER A 46 9.77 -3.76 -4.74
N VAL A 47 8.50 -3.77 -5.17
CA VAL A 47 7.39 -3.07 -4.50
C VAL A 47 6.60 -4.00 -3.56
N ALA A 48 6.95 -5.29 -3.52
CA ALA A 48 6.29 -6.24 -2.65
C ALA A 48 6.73 -6.01 -1.19
N PRO A 49 5.81 -5.79 -0.24
CA PRO A 49 6.17 -5.51 1.15
C PRO A 49 6.82 -6.71 1.83
N LEU A 50 7.72 -6.43 2.80
CA LEU A 50 8.05 -7.44 3.81
C LEU A 50 6.84 -7.66 4.70
N HIS A 51 6.58 -8.91 5.09
CA HIS A 51 5.45 -9.20 5.97
C HIS A 51 5.69 -10.38 6.91
N VAL A 52 4.94 -10.36 8.01
CA VAL A 52 4.79 -11.47 8.95
C VAL A 52 3.32 -11.64 9.29
N THR A 53 2.93 -12.86 9.65
CA THR A 53 1.64 -13.14 10.28
C THR A 53 1.80 -13.02 11.78
N LEU A 54 0.84 -12.38 12.43
CA LEU A 54 0.74 -12.13 13.86
C LEU A 54 -0.49 -12.86 14.40
N GLU A 55 -0.38 -13.49 15.55
CA GLU A 55 -1.50 -14.11 16.26
C GLU A 55 -1.47 -13.69 17.73
N GLN A 56 -2.54 -13.02 18.18
CA GLN A 56 -2.67 -12.62 19.58
C GLN A 56 -3.32 -13.76 20.36
N LYS A 57 -2.63 -14.30 21.36
CA LYS A 57 -3.16 -15.36 22.22
C LYS A 57 -4.18 -14.80 23.22
N PRO A 58 -5.04 -15.65 23.82
CA PRO A 58 -6.02 -15.20 24.81
C PRO A 58 -5.42 -14.53 26.06
N ASN A 59 -4.17 -14.86 26.39
CA ASN A 59 -3.43 -14.25 27.50
C ASN A 59 -2.79 -12.90 27.15
N GLY A 60 -3.09 -12.34 25.97
CA GLY A 60 -2.54 -11.06 25.48
C GLY A 60 -1.18 -11.17 24.78
N SER A 61 -0.45 -12.29 24.92
CA SER A 61 0.85 -12.45 24.27
C SER A 61 0.73 -12.64 22.75
N LEU A 62 1.74 -12.21 22.01
CA LEU A 62 1.75 -12.24 20.55
C LEU A 62 2.68 -13.35 20.02
N SER A 63 2.20 -14.20 19.12
CA SER A 63 3.05 -15.08 18.29
C SER A 63 3.15 -14.53 16.88
N TYR A 64 4.20 -14.94 16.15
CA TYR A 64 4.36 -14.56 14.75
C TYR A 64 5.02 -15.65 13.92
N SER A 65 4.79 -15.63 12.61
CA SER A 65 5.38 -16.53 11.62
C SER A 65 5.64 -15.80 10.29
N GLY A 66 6.42 -16.41 9.39
CA GLY A 66 6.81 -15.80 8.11
C GLY A 66 8.22 -15.23 8.12
N ASN A 67 8.41 -13.98 7.68
CA ASN A 67 9.72 -13.33 7.48
C ASN A 67 10.45 -13.00 8.80
N SER A 68 10.89 -14.02 9.53
CA SER A 68 11.60 -13.90 10.81
C SER A 68 13.06 -13.47 10.67
N GLN A 69 13.61 -13.46 9.46
CA GLN A 69 14.97 -13.00 9.18
C GLN A 69 15.09 -11.48 9.26
N HIS A 70 14.07 -10.74 8.81
CA HIS A 70 14.12 -9.28 8.73
C HIS A 70 13.10 -8.60 9.64
N LEU A 71 12.02 -9.26 10.04
CA LEU A 71 11.07 -8.72 11.01
C LEU A 71 11.15 -9.53 12.30
N ARG A 72 11.79 -8.93 13.32
CA ARG A 72 12.04 -9.57 14.61
C ARG A 72 11.11 -9.01 15.67
N LYS A 73 10.41 -9.89 16.39
CA LYS A 73 9.63 -9.49 17.56
C LYS A 73 10.57 -9.10 18.72
N ILE A 74 10.40 -7.89 19.25
CA ILE A 74 11.14 -7.38 20.42
C ILE A 74 10.31 -7.59 21.70
N SER A 75 9.02 -7.28 21.63
CA SER A 75 8.05 -7.47 22.71
C SER A 75 6.66 -7.76 22.13
N ASP A 76 5.63 -7.91 22.97
CA ASP A 76 4.25 -8.03 22.49
C ASP A 76 3.72 -6.74 21.85
N THR A 77 4.43 -5.61 21.99
CA THR A 77 4.03 -4.29 21.48
C THR A 77 5.05 -3.68 20.51
N GLU A 78 6.13 -4.39 20.16
CA GLU A 78 7.19 -3.87 19.30
C GLU A 78 7.84 -4.95 18.44
N PHE A 79 7.99 -4.64 17.16
CA PHE A 79 8.87 -5.33 16.23
C PHE A 79 10.06 -4.47 15.87
N ALA A 80 11.08 -5.08 15.28
CA ALA A 80 12.19 -4.39 14.68
C ALA A 80 12.46 -4.93 13.27
N LEU A 81 12.65 -4.01 12.32
CA LEU A 81 13.15 -4.29 10.98
C LEU A 81 14.68 -4.38 11.02
N GLN A 82 15.21 -5.51 10.54
CA GLN A 82 16.64 -5.82 10.48
C GLN A 82 17.14 -5.90 9.04
N GLY A 83 18.33 -5.34 8.81
CA GLY A 83 19.00 -5.44 7.51
C GLY A 83 18.38 -4.57 6.42
N TRP A 84 17.60 -3.55 6.80
CA TRP A 84 17.15 -2.53 5.85
C TRP A 84 18.36 -1.94 5.12
N ARG A 85 18.28 -1.84 3.79
CA ARG A 85 19.30 -1.25 2.94
C ARG A 85 18.73 0.02 2.32
N PRO A 86 19.13 1.21 2.80
CA PRO A 86 18.64 2.46 2.23
C PRO A 86 18.89 2.52 0.73
N ALA A 87 17.90 3.00 0.00
CA ALA A 87 17.97 3.24 -1.43
C ALA A 87 17.31 4.58 -1.74
N HIS A 88 17.73 5.19 -2.85
CA HIS A 88 17.12 6.42 -3.34
C HIS A 88 16.99 6.34 -4.85
N GLU A 89 16.06 7.10 -5.39
CA GLU A 89 15.84 7.16 -6.82
C GLU A 89 16.86 8.08 -7.49
N VAL A 90 17.53 7.56 -8.52
CA VAL A 90 18.41 8.31 -9.42
C VAL A 90 18.00 8.00 -10.84
N ASN A 91 17.58 9.03 -11.58
CA ASN A 91 17.17 8.92 -12.98
C ASN A 91 16.10 7.83 -13.24
N GLY A 92 15.10 7.69 -12.36
CA GLY A 92 14.04 6.69 -12.52
C GLY A 92 14.37 5.30 -11.98
N ALA A 93 15.59 5.08 -11.48
CA ALA A 93 16.04 3.80 -10.94
C ALA A 93 16.36 3.89 -9.45
N TRP A 94 15.92 2.89 -8.68
CA TRP A 94 16.20 2.81 -7.25
C TRP A 94 17.59 2.22 -7.03
N MET A 95 18.49 3.00 -6.42
CA MET A 95 19.86 2.60 -6.16
C MET A 95 20.10 2.47 -4.65
N SER A 96 20.46 1.27 -4.21
CA SER A 96 20.90 1.04 -2.84
C SER A 96 22.24 1.73 -2.57
N ASN A 97 22.42 2.24 -1.36
CA ASN A 97 23.73 2.68 -0.87
C ASN A 97 24.69 1.51 -0.57
N GLY A 98 24.26 0.26 -0.75
CA GLY A 98 25.05 -0.96 -0.58
C GLY A 98 25.30 -1.39 0.87
N ALA A 99 24.97 -0.54 1.84
CA ALA A 99 25.16 -0.78 3.27
C ALA A 99 23.83 -0.99 3.99
N ALA A 100 23.80 -1.88 4.97
CA ALA A 100 22.65 -1.95 5.87
C ALA A 100 22.57 -0.68 6.74
N SER A 101 21.37 -0.32 7.19
CA SER A 101 21.17 0.71 8.20
C SER A 101 22.00 0.41 9.45
N GLY A 102 22.48 1.46 10.13
CA GLY A 102 23.36 1.34 11.30
C GLY A 102 22.72 0.68 12.53
N GLY A 103 21.47 0.25 12.44
CA GLY A 103 20.71 -0.41 13.50
C GLY A 103 19.36 -0.91 13.00
N ALA A 104 18.67 -1.64 13.88
CA ALA A 104 17.31 -2.07 13.61
C ALA A 104 16.35 -0.87 13.68
N VAL A 105 15.34 -0.85 12.82
CA VAL A 105 14.30 0.19 12.81
C VAL A 105 13.13 -0.30 13.66
N SER A 106 12.72 0.48 14.66
CA SER A 106 11.58 0.14 15.51
C SER A 106 10.26 0.22 14.74
N LEU A 107 9.41 -0.79 14.97
CA LEU A 107 8.08 -0.95 14.39
C LEU A 107 7.08 -1.12 15.54
N PRO A 108 6.57 -0.03 16.12
CA PRO A 108 5.63 -0.11 17.23
C PRO A 108 4.31 -0.77 16.79
N LEU A 109 3.67 -1.48 17.72
CA LEU A 109 2.30 -2.00 17.57
C LEU A 109 1.31 -1.20 18.42
N ILE A 110 1.68 0.03 18.76
CA ILE A 110 0.91 0.92 19.62
C ILE A 110 0.73 2.27 18.92
N ASP A 111 -0.45 2.85 19.06
CA ASP A 111 -0.75 4.23 18.70
C ASP A 111 -1.17 4.97 19.98
N GLY A 112 -0.26 5.79 20.50
CA GLY A 112 -0.38 6.36 21.84
C GLY A 112 -0.46 5.28 22.92
N SER A 113 -1.66 5.10 23.49
CA SER A 113 -1.92 4.08 24.53
C SER A 113 -2.71 2.87 24.03
N ALA A 114 -3.15 2.88 22.77
CA ALA A 114 -3.95 1.82 22.18
C ALA A 114 -3.07 0.83 21.39
N SER A 115 -3.46 -0.44 21.40
CA SER A 115 -2.91 -1.44 20.48
C SER A 115 -3.44 -1.19 19.07
N VAL A 116 -2.58 -1.30 18.05
CA VAL A 116 -3.00 -1.29 16.64
C VAL A 116 -3.59 -2.64 16.19
N LEU A 117 -3.48 -3.67 17.05
CA LEU A 117 -4.10 -4.98 16.86
C LEU A 117 -5.33 -5.07 17.76
N ASP A 118 -6.52 -4.80 17.23
CA ASP A 118 -7.77 -4.88 17.97
C ASP A 118 -8.58 -6.13 17.56
N PRO A 119 -8.82 -7.09 18.48
CA PRO A 119 -9.73 -8.20 18.24
C PRO A 119 -11.17 -7.78 17.91
N ALA A 120 -11.58 -6.56 18.22
CA ALA A 120 -12.87 -6.00 17.79
C ALA A 120 -12.88 -5.52 16.34
N ASP A 121 -11.71 -5.34 15.70
CA ASP A 121 -11.64 -4.99 14.27
C ASP A 121 -12.34 -6.07 13.42
N ALA A 122 -12.95 -5.67 12.31
CA ALA A 122 -13.49 -6.66 11.39
C ALA A 122 -12.37 -7.51 10.80
N VAL A 123 -12.56 -8.83 10.76
CA VAL A 123 -11.67 -9.72 10.00
C VAL A 123 -11.78 -9.34 8.53
N MET A 124 -10.65 -8.95 7.94
CA MET A 124 -10.53 -8.83 6.49
C MET A 124 -10.34 -10.24 5.92
N ASP A 125 -11.43 -10.81 5.42
CA ASP A 125 -11.29 -11.88 4.44
C ASP A 125 -10.63 -11.29 3.20
N ARG A 126 -9.34 -11.56 3.01
CA ARG A 126 -8.75 -11.56 1.67
C ARG A 126 -7.98 -12.86 1.46
N PRO A 127 -8.19 -13.48 0.30
CA PRO A 127 -8.08 -12.78 -0.96
C PRO A 127 -9.44 -12.41 -1.52
N VAL A 128 -9.81 -11.11 -1.57
CA VAL A 128 -10.68 -10.71 -2.67
C VAL A 128 -9.94 -11.20 -3.93
N PRO A 129 -10.61 -11.87 -4.87
CA PRO A 129 -10.01 -12.12 -6.17
C PRO A 129 -9.38 -10.83 -6.71
N ALA A 130 -8.39 -10.94 -7.60
CA ALA A 130 -7.99 -9.76 -8.35
C ALA A 130 -9.24 -9.12 -8.96
N PHE A 131 -9.31 -7.79 -8.95
CA PHE A 131 -10.45 -7.09 -9.53
C PHE A 131 -10.65 -7.57 -10.98
N ASP A 132 -11.86 -7.97 -11.30
CA ASP A 132 -12.28 -8.32 -12.64
C ASP A 132 -13.63 -7.64 -12.92
N SER A 133 -13.61 -6.68 -13.84
CA SER A 133 -14.81 -5.93 -14.26
C SER A 133 -15.95 -6.81 -14.79
N LEU A 134 -15.65 -8.05 -15.20
CA LEU A 134 -16.61 -9.03 -15.73
C LEU A 134 -17.15 -9.98 -14.66
N ASP A 135 -16.55 -10.03 -13.47
CA ASP A 135 -16.99 -10.85 -12.35
C ASP A 135 -17.58 -9.98 -11.23
N LEU A 136 -18.91 -10.05 -11.11
CA LEU A 136 -19.69 -9.36 -10.08
C LEU A 136 -19.27 -9.70 -8.64
N LYS A 137 -18.49 -10.76 -8.42
CA LYS A 137 -17.99 -11.16 -7.10
C LYS A 137 -16.72 -10.42 -6.69
N THR A 138 -16.10 -9.66 -7.58
CA THR A 138 -14.80 -9.00 -7.33
C THR A 138 -14.93 -7.54 -6.90
N TYR A 139 -16.15 -7.00 -6.86
CA TYR A 139 -16.45 -5.65 -6.39
C TYR A 139 -17.75 -5.61 -5.57
N SER A 140 -17.90 -4.55 -4.78
CA SER A 140 -19.04 -4.35 -3.88
C SER A 140 -20.15 -3.51 -4.52
N ASP A 141 -19.78 -2.52 -5.34
CA ASP A 141 -20.73 -1.66 -6.03
C ASP A 141 -20.12 -1.12 -7.35
N MET A 142 -20.97 -0.68 -8.27
CA MET A 142 -20.56 -0.12 -9.56
C MET A 142 -21.51 1.00 -10.01
N PHE A 143 -20.91 2.09 -10.49
CA PHE A 143 -21.62 3.21 -11.10
C PHE A 143 -21.16 3.38 -12.55
N ALA A 144 -22.13 3.61 -13.45
CA ALA A 144 -21.88 3.89 -14.86
C ALA A 144 -22.45 5.26 -15.23
N ASN A 145 -21.67 6.06 -15.95
CA ASN A 145 -22.05 7.39 -16.40
C ASN A 145 -21.62 7.60 -17.86
N ALA A 146 -22.41 8.36 -18.62
CA ALA A 146 -22.00 8.82 -19.94
C ALA A 146 -21.02 10.00 -19.81
N VAL A 147 -19.92 9.96 -20.57
CA VAL A 147 -18.96 11.05 -20.74
C VAL A 147 -18.75 11.33 -22.23
N PHE A 148 -18.22 12.50 -22.59
CA PHE A 148 -18.05 12.90 -23.98
C PHE A 148 -16.60 13.28 -24.27
N ASP A 149 -16.09 12.84 -25.42
CA ASP A 149 -14.78 13.24 -25.91
C ASP A 149 -14.80 14.66 -26.53
N SER A 150 -13.64 15.12 -26.99
CA SER A 150 -13.51 16.44 -27.63
C SER A 150 -14.26 16.59 -28.96
N GLN A 151 -14.68 15.49 -29.59
CA GLN A 151 -15.43 15.47 -30.85
C GLN A 151 -16.95 15.37 -30.61
N GLY A 152 -17.38 15.19 -29.36
CA GLY A 152 -18.77 15.01 -28.97
C GLY A 152 -19.26 13.57 -29.05
N ASN A 153 -18.36 12.59 -29.22
CA ASN A 153 -18.72 11.18 -29.14
C ASN A 153 -18.97 10.80 -27.68
N GLN A 154 -19.99 9.97 -27.45
CA GLN A 154 -20.32 9.47 -26.12
C GLN A 154 -19.50 8.22 -25.80
N HIS A 155 -18.99 8.15 -24.57
CA HIS A 155 -18.28 7.00 -23.99
C HIS A 155 -18.89 6.63 -22.63
N GLU A 156 -18.71 5.39 -22.20
CA GLU A 156 -19.19 4.87 -20.92
C GLU A 156 -18.07 4.85 -19.87
N LEU A 157 -18.17 5.71 -18.86
CA LEU A 157 -17.33 5.68 -17.67
C LEU A 157 -17.91 4.71 -16.65
N LYS A 158 -17.13 3.69 -16.26
CA LYS A 158 -17.47 2.77 -15.16
C LYS A 158 -16.53 2.95 -13.98
N GLN A 159 -17.12 3.06 -12.79
CA GLN A 159 -16.44 3.15 -11.50
C GLN A 159 -16.87 1.97 -10.65
N TYR A 160 -15.92 1.11 -10.28
CA TYR A 160 -16.16 -0.07 -9.44
C TYR A 160 -15.57 0.17 -8.06
N PHE A 161 -16.33 -0.12 -7.02
CA PHE A 161 -15.92 0.08 -5.63
C PHE A 161 -15.72 -1.27 -4.95
N VAL A 162 -14.52 -1.50 -4.46
CA VAL A 162 -14.13 -2.68 -3.71
C VAL A 162 -13.92 -2.25 -2.27
N LYS A 163 -14.72 -2.76 -1.33
CA LYS A 163 -14.47 -2.54 0.09
C LYS A 163 -13.20 -3.30 0.48
N ASP A 164 -12.17 -2.57 0.91
CA ASP A 164 -10.88 -3.14 1.26
C ASP A 164 -10.48 -2.89 2.72
N GLY A 165 -11.45 -2.52 3.56
CA GLY A 165 -11.30 -2.41 5.00
C GLY A 165 -12.51 -1.77 5.69
N ASN A 166 -12.42 -1.53 6.99
CA ASN A 166 -13.40 -0.68 7.68
C ASN A 166 -13.19 0.78 7.25
N ASN A 167 -14.25 1.44 6.77
CA ASN A 167 -14.17 2.79 6.21
C ASN A 167 -13.12 2.97 5.10
N SER A 168 -12.70 1.88 4.43
CA SER A 168 -11.69 1.91 3.36
C SER A 168 -12.24 1.25 2.10
N TRP A 169 -12.00 1.90 0.98
CA TRP A 169 -12.49 1.49 -0.33
C TRP A 169 -11.42 1.72 -1.39
N ARG A 170 -11.30 0.78 -2.33
CA ARG A 170 -10.59 0.97 -3.58
C ARG A 170 -11.58 1.17 -4.72
N MET A 171 -11.45 2.27 -5.43
CA MET A 171 -12.15 2.52 -6.68
C MET A 171 -11.30 2.07 -7.87
N HIS A 172 -11.92 1.44 -8.86
CA HIS A 172 -11.34 1.10 -10.16
C HIS A 172 -12.11 1.84 -11.26
N VAL A 173 -11.41 2.43 -12.22
CA VAL A 173 -12.00 3.28 -13.27
C VAL A 173 -11.61 2.77 -14.65
N LEU A 174 -12.63 2.59 -15.50
CA LEU A 174 -12.50 2.24 -16.91
C LEU A 174 -13.40 3.14 -17.75
N ILE A 175 -12.98 3.46 -18.98
CA ILE A 175 -13.84 4.06 -20.01
C ILE A 175 -13.96 3.06 -21.15
N ASP A 176 -15.19 2.68 -21.51
CA ASP A 176 -15.50 1.64 -22.49
C ASP A 176 -14.76 0.30 -22.22
N GLY A 177 -14.54 -0.01 -20.94
CA GLY A 177 -13.79 -1.19 -20.51
C GLY A 177 -12.27 -1.11 -20.71
N ARG A 178 -11.73 0.07 -21.03
CA ARG A 178 -10.30 0.31 -21.23
C ARG A 178 -9.71 1.24 -20.18
N ASN A 179 -8.40 1.16 -19.98
CA ASN A 179 -7.64 2.08 -19.17
C ASN A 179 -7.75 3.48 -19.79
N PRO A 180 -8.24 4.50 -19.05
CA PRO A 180 -8.35 5.86 -19.55
C PRO A 180 -7.07 6.47 -20.13
N GLN A 181 -5.87 6.06 -19.72
CA GLN A 181 -4.60 6.59 -20.26
C GLN A 181 -3.92 5.66 -21.27
N MET A 182 -4.42 4.44 -21.44
CA MET A 182 -3.81 3.40 -22.26
C MET A 182 -4.92 2.58 -22.95
N PRO A 183 -5.42 3.04 -24.11
CA PRO A 183 -6.62 2.48 -24.73
C PRO A 183 -6.48 0.99 -25.09
N ASP A 184 -5.27 0.47 -25.28
CA ASP A 184 -5.04 -0.96 -25.56
C ASP A 184 -5.07 -1.87 -24.31
N SER A 185 -5.16 -1.29 -23.11
CA SER A 185 -5.17 -2.01 -21.83
C SER A 185 -6.56 -2.05 -21.21
N THR A 186 -6.85 -3.14 -20.50
CA THR A 186 -8.05 -3.31 -19.65
C THR A 186 -7.74 -3.14 -18.17
N GLU A 187 -6.49 -2.87 -17.80
CA GLU A 187 -6.10 -2.58 -16.41
C GLU A 187 -6.70 -1.24 -15.97
N PRO A 188 -7.48 -1.17 -14.88
CA PRO A 188 -8.14 0.07 -14.49
C PRO A 188 -7.16 1.07 -13.87
N LEU A 189 -7.50 2.37 -13.96
CA LEU A 189 -6.94 3.33 -13.00
C LEU A 189 -7.54 3.06 -11.62
N THR A 190 -6.79 3.35 -10.56
CA THR A 190 -7.24 3.06 -9.20
C THR A 190 -7.19 4.27 -8.30
N ALA A 191 -8.06 4.31 -7.29
CA ALA A 191 -7.95 5.25 -6.20
C ALA A 191 -8.31 4.60 -4.87
N ASN A 192 -7.61 4.96 -3.81
CA ASN A 192 -7.93 4.55 -2.45
C ASN A 192 -8.66 5.68 -1.73
N ILE A 193 -9.73 5.33 -1.04
CA ILE A 193 -10.63 6.22 -0.30
C ILE A 193 -10.68 5.72 1.12
N VAL A 194 -10.34 6.58 2.08
CA VAL A 194 -10.46 6.28 3.51
C VAL A 194 -11.38 7.32 4.14
N PHE A 195 -12.40 6.85 4.83
CA PHE A 195 -13.34 7.64 5.59
C PHE A 195 -12.95 7.67 7.08
N ASP A 196 -13.29 8.74 7.78
CA ASP A 196 -13.27 8.77 9.24
C ASP A 196 -14.52 8.09 9.84
N SER A 197 -14.57 8.00 11.17
CA SER A 197 -15.72 7.42 11.89
C SER A 197 -17.00 8.25 11.78
N GLY A 198 -16.90 9.52 11.39
CA GLY A 198 -18.03 10.39 11.10
C GLY A 198 -18.54 10.27 9.65
N GLY A 199 -17.91 9.43 8.82
CA GLY A 199 -18.27 9.22 7.42
C GLY A 199 -17.71 10.26 6.45
N SER A 200 -16.82 11.16 6.90
CA SER A 200 -16.16 12.13 6.01
C SER A 200 -14.91 11.53 5.37
N VAL A 201 -14.57 11.95 4.14
CA VAL A 201 -13.34 11.50 3.47
C VAL A 201 -12.13 12.07 4.19
N ARG A 202 -11.31 11.17 4.77
CA ARG A 202 -10.05 11.49 5.43
C ARG A 202 -8.89 11.50 4.45
N SER A 203 -8.89 10.56 3.50
CA SER A 203 -7.85 10.46 2.47
C SER A 203 -8.45 9.98 1.15
N LEU A 204 -7.99 10.58 0.05
CA LEU A 204 -8.35 10.25 -1.30
C LEU A 204 -7.11 10.34 -2.17
N THR A 205 -6.64 9.21 -2.66
CA THR A 205 -5.38 9.10 -3.42
C THR A 205 -5.61 8.28 -4.67
N GLY A 206 -5.32 8.83 -5.85
CA GLY A 206 -5.44 8.12 -7.11
C GLY A 206 -4.08 7.72 -7.70
N SER A 207 -4.11 6.75 -8.60
CA SER A 207 -3.00 6.42 -9.49
C SER A 207 -2.72 7.57 -10.46
N SER A 208 -1.65 7.45 -11.24
CA SER A 208 -1.44 8.33 -12.41
C SER A 208 -2.73 8.43 -13.23
N GLY A 209 -3.10 9.66 -13.62
CA GLY A 209 -4.35 9.94 -14.33
C GLY A 209 -5.57 10.20 -13.44
N LEU A 210 -5.56 9.84 -12.15
CA LEU A 210 -6.61 10.18 -11.20
C LEU A 210 -6.05 11.09 -10.10
N VAL A 211 -6.20 12.40 -10.26
CA VAL A 211 -5.65 13.38 -9.34
C VAL A 211 -6.69 13.77 -8.30
N SER A 212 -6.33 13.65 -7.02
CA SER A 212 -7.17 14.13 -5.92
C SER A 212 -7.15 15.65 -5.87
N THR A 213 -8.31 16.25 -5.69
CA THR A 213 -8.50 17.69 -5.55
C THR A 213 -8.78 18.04 -4.09
N ASN A 214 -8.48 19.27 -3.68
CA ASN A 214 -8.64 19.75 -2.29
C ASN A 214 -10.08 19.64 -1.73
N GLY A 215 -11.08 19.34 -2.57
CA GLY A 215 -12.49 19.17 -2.19
C GLY A 215 -12.95 17.73 -2.00
N GLY A 216 -12.05 16.74 -1.97
CA GLY A 216 -12.44 15.33 -1.85
C GLY A 216 -13.03 14.73 -3.14
N ALA A 217 -12.76 15.36 -4.29
CA ALA A 217 -13.10 14.84 -5.61
C ALA A 217 -11.85 14.33 -6.35
N LEU A 218 -12.03 13.35 -7.24
CA LEU A 218 -11.01 12.89 -8.17
C LEU A 218 -11.23 13.51 -9.54
N GLN A 219 -10.16 14.01 -10.13
CA GLN A 219 -10.12 14.50 -11.49
C GLN A 219 -9.39 13.49 -12.39
N LEU A 220 -10.07 13.04 -13.44
CA LEU A 220 -9.46 12.23 -14.48
C LEU A 220 -8.68 13.14 -15.44
N ASN A 221 -7.39 12.87 -15.59
CA ASN A 221 -6.46 13.62 -16.43
C ASN A 221 -5.84 12.72 -17.50
N GLY A 222 -5.64 13.29 -18.68
CA GLY A 222 -4.97 12.61 -19.79
C GLY A 222 -5.73 11.38 -20.28
N TRP A 223 -7.06 11.50 -20.39
CA TRP A 223 -7.86 10.50 -21.10
C TRP A 223 -7.47 10.49 -22.58
N THR A 224 -7.09 9.33 -23.11
CA THR A 224 -6.62 9.11 -24.49
C THR A 224 -7.34 7.96 -25.19
#